data_AF-A0A6A8AI36-F1
#
_entry.id   AF-A0A6A8AI36-F1
#
_cell.length_a   1.000
_cell.length_b   1.000
_cell.length_c   1.000
_cell.angle_alpha   90.00
_cell.angle_beta   90.00
_cell.angle_gamma   90.00
#
_symmetry.space_group_name_H-M   'P 1'
#
loop_
_entity.id
_entity.type
_entity.pdbx_description
1 polymer ?
#
loop_
_entity_poly.entity_id
_entity_poly.type
_entity_poly.pdbx_seq_one_letter_code
_entity_poly.pdbx_strand_id
1 'polypeptide(L)' 'MIRTRTIEVVFEKGVFKPLEPVELEEGEKARIEIKRESKILDKREKTREILDKLNKFRPISLKPEKLEEIYIESRRY' A
#
# COMPACT_ATOMS: atom_id res chain seq x y z
N MET A 1 29.77 7.73 20.42
CA MET A 1 28.65 6.79 20.17
C MET A 1 27.42 7.60 19.82
N ILE A 2 26.88 7.45 18.61
CA ILE A 2 25.58 8.05 18.26
C ILE A 2 24.51 7.12 18.83
N ARG A 3 23.77 7.56 19.85
CA ARG A 3 22.61 6.83 20.38
C ARG A 3 21.39 7.21 19.57
N THR A 4 20.87 6.29 18.77
CA THR A 4 19.59 6.46 18.08
C THR A 4 18.46 6.06 19.03
N ARG A 5 17.58 7.00 19.39
CA ARG A 5 16.34 6.73 20.15
C ARG A 5 15.15 7.02 19.24
N THR A 6 14.21 6.08 19.14
CA THR A 6 12.95 6.29 18.43
C THR A 6 11.95 6.92 19.40
N ILE A 7 11.32 8.02 18.98
CA ILE A 7 10.26 8.68 19.73
C ILE A 7 8.96 8.41 18.97
N GLU A 8 7.99 7.78 19.64
CA GLU A 8 6.67 7.61 19.07
C GLU A 8 5.85 8.89 19.24
N VAL A 9 5.19 9.31 18.16
CA VAL A 9 4.49 10.59 18.09
C VAL A 9 3.13 10.43 17.43
N VAL A 10 2.19 11.28 17.80
CA VAL A 10 0.94 11.51 17.07
C VAL A 10 1.01 12.83 16.33
N PHE A 11 0.52 12.85 15.10
CA PHE A 11 0.46 14.07 14.30
C PHE A 11 -0.95 14.69 14.42
N GLU A 12 -1.05 15.83 15.09
CA GLU A 12 -2.31 16.52 15.31
C GLU A 12 -2.17 18.01 14.98
N LYS A 13 -3.06 18.53 14.13
CA LYS A 13 -3.15 19.95 13.77
C LYS A 13 -1.81 20.58 13.33
N GLY A 14 -0.97 19.81 12.64
CA GLY A 14 0.33 20.30 12.14
C GLY A 14 1.51 20.09 13.09
N VAL A 15 1.31 19.46 14.25
CA VAL A 15 2.34 19.28 15.29
C VAL A 15 2.54 17.79 15.59
N PHE A 16 3.80 17.35 15.68
CA PHE A 16 4.16 16.03 16.21
C PHE A 16 4.19 16.10 17.74
N LYS A 17 3.28 15.39 18.40
CA LYS A 17 3.20 15.31 19.85
C LYS A 17 3.75 13.96 20.31
N PRO A 18 4.74 13.92 21.21
CA PRO A 18 5.28 12.66 21.68
C PRO A 18 4.27 11.95 22.59
N LEU A 19 4.25 10.61 22.50
CA LEU A 19 3.40 9.75 23.34
C LEU A 19 3.95 9.63 24.77
N GLU A 20 5.26 9.83 24.93
CA GLU A 20 5.96 9.81 26.21
C GLU A 20 6.80 11.09 26.38
N PRO A 21 7.11 11.53 27.61
CA PRO A 21 8.00 12.65 27.85
C PRO A 21 9.37 12.44 27.17
N VAL A 22 9.88 13.49 26.53
CA VAL A 22 11.18 13.48 25.87
C VAL A 22 12.02 14.62 26.41
N GLU A 23 13.26 14.31 26.77
CA GLU A 23 14.28 15.29 27.14
C GLU A 23 15.08 15.63 25.89
N LEU A 24 14.80 16.80 25.31
CA LEU A 24 15.55 17.40 24.20
C LEU A 24 15.88 18.85 24.54
N GLU A 25 17.01 19.35 24.04
CA GLU A 25 17.36 20.76 24.21
C GLU A 25 16.53 21.66 23.30
N GLU A 26 16.23 22.88 23.75
CA GLU A 26 15.51 23.84 22.92
C GLU A 26 16.35 24.22 21.69
N GLY A 27 15.75 24.13 20.51
CA GLY A 27 16.42 24.38 19.23
C GLY A 27 17.18 23.18 18.66
N GLU A 28 17.13 22.02 19.32
CA GLU A 28 17.74 20.78 18.83
C GLU A 28 17.10 20.33 17.50
N LYS A 29 17.93 19.95 16.52
CA LYS A 29 17.47 19.49 15.20
C LYS A 29 17.50 17.96 15.13
N ALA A 30 16.34 17.35 14.97
CA ALA A 30 16.20 15.90 14.74
C ALA A 30 15.76 15.58 13.31
N ARG A 31 16.16 14.42 12.79
CA ARG A 31 15.67 13.88 11.52
C ARG A 31 14.44 13.01 11.79
N ILE A 32 13.34 13.30 11.10
CA ILE A 32 12.11 12.50 11.19
C ILE A 32 12.13 11.42 10.11
N GLU A 33 11.82 10.18 10.49
CA GLU A 33 11.58 9.07 9.58
C GLU A 33 10.11 8.65 9.71
N ILE A 34 9.34 8.78 8.63
CA ILE A 34 7.93 8.36 8.60
C ILE A 34 7.86 6.98 7.94
N LYS A 35 7.73 5.93 8.76
CA LYS A 35 7.48 4.58 8.27
C LYS A 35 5.99 4.43 7.97
N ARG A 36 5.63 4.53 6.69
CA ARG A 36 4.30 4.11 6.24
C ARG A 36 4.31 2.59 6.20
N GLU A 37 3.69 1.95 7.19
CA GLU A 37 3.26 0.58 6.96
C GLU A 37 2.39 0.57 5.71
N SER A 38 2.67 -0.35 4.79
CA SER A 38 1.76 -0.58 3.66
C SER A 38 0.40 -0.75 4.29
N LYS A 39 -0.55 0.15 4.01
CA LYS A 39 -1.92 -0.01 4.48
C LYS A 39 -2.25 -1.47 4.23
N ILE A 40 -2.52 -2.22 5.30
CA ILE A 40 -3.31 -3.43 5.15
C ILE A 40 -4.62 -2.86 4.63
N LEU A 41 -4.73 -2.70 3.30
CA LEU A 41 -5.97 -2.35 2.65
C LEU A 41 -6.94 -3.33 3.24
N ASP A 42 -7.93 -2.82 3.95
CA ASP A 42 -8.96 -3.65 4.53
C ASP A 42 -9.40 -4.61 3.41
N LYS A 43 -9.58 -5.89 3.72
CA LYS A 43 -9.79 -6.94 2.69
C LYS A 43 -10.87 -6.52 1.68
N ARG A 44 -11.83 -5.70 2.14
CA ARG A 44 -12.86 -4.99 1.36
C ARG A 44 -12.31 -3.99 0.34
N GLU A 45 -11.39 -3.10 0.70
CA GLU A 45 -10.80 -2.12 -0.23
C GLU A 45 -10.01 -2.83 -1.34
N LYS A 46 -9.23 -3.86 -0.99
CA LYS A 46 -8.48 -4.66 -1.98
C LYS A 46 -9.42 -5.42 -2.93
N THR A 47 -10.51 -5.97 -2.39
CA THR A 47 -11.55 -6.63 -3.20
C THR A 47 -12.23 -5.64 -4.15
N ARG A 48 -12.53 -4.43 -3.67
CA ARG A 48 -13.14 -3.37 -4.48
C ARG A 48 -12.22 -2.91 -5.60
N GLU A 49 -10.93 -2.75 -5.33
CA GLU A 49 -9.95 -2.39 -6.37
C GLU A 49 -9.82 -3.45 -7.45
N ILE A 50 -9.82 -4.74 -7.08
CA ILE A 50 -9.82 -5.85 -8.04
C ILE A 50 -11.12 -5.85 -8.85
N LEU A 51 -12.26 -5.65 -8.20
CA LEU A 51 -13.57 -5.60 -8.87
C LEU A 51 -13.65 -4.44 -9.86
N ASP A 52 -13.16 -3.26 -9.48
CA ASP A 52 -13.11 -2.08 -10.35
C ASP A 52 -12.17 -2.30 -11.55
N LYS A 53 -11.06 -3.03 -11.38
CA LYS A 53 -10.19 -3.44 -12.49
C LYS A 53 -10.89 -4.45 -13.40
N LEU A 54 -11.59 -5.44 -12.84
CA LEU A 54 -12.33 -6.44 -13.62
C LEU A 54 -13.49 -5.84 -14.40
N ASN A 55 -14.23 -4.89 -13.80
CA ASN A 55 -15.34 -4.19 -14.45
C ASN A 55 -14.90 -3.34 -15.66
N LYS A 56 -13.62 -2.94 -15.72
CA LYS A 56 -13.05 -2.27 -16.91
C LYS A 56 -12.88 -3.21 -18.09
N PHE A 57 -12.80 -4.52 -17.86
CA PHE A 57 -12.79 -5.51 -18.93
C PHE A 57 -14.23 -5.79 -19.34
N ARG A 58 -14.55 -5.52 -20.60
CA ARG A 58 -15.79 -6.03 -21.19
C ARG A 58 -15.66 -7.55 -21.28
N PRO A 59 -16.54 -8.35 -20.65
CA PRO A 59 -16.54 -9.78 -20.84
C PRO A 59 -16.80 -10.07 -22.32
N ILE A 60 -15.81 -10.64 -23.00
CA ILE A 60 -15.95 -11.08 -24.39
C ILE A 60 -16.52 -12.49 -24.33
N SER A 61 -17.77 -12.64 -24.77
CA SER A 61 -18.29 -13.98 -25.07
C SER A 61 -17.58 -14.49 -26.33
N LEU A 62 -16.62 -15.39 -26.15
CA LEU A 62 -15.96 -16.06 -27.27
C LEU A 62 -16.85 -17.20 -27.77
N LYS A 63 -16.93 -17.35 -29.09
CA LYS A 63 -17.54 -18.54 -29.68
C LYS A 63 -16.61 -19.75 -29.46
N PRO A 64 -17.16 -20.98 -29.38
CA PRO A 64 -16.38 -22.19 -29.11
C PRO A 64 -15.16 -22.37 -30.04
N GLU A 65 -15.29 -22.02 -31.31
CA GLU A 65 -14.24 -22.22 -32.33
C GLU A 65 -13.00 -21.38 -32.03
N LYS A 66 -13.19 -20.15 -31.52
CA LYS A 66 -12.10 -19.23 -31.16
C LYS A 66 -11.41 -19.64 -29.85
N LEU A 67 -12.12 -20.31 -28.95
CA LEU A 67 -11.52 -20.90 -27.75
C LEU A 67 -10.62 -22.08 -28.10
N GLU A 68 -11.04 -22.90 -29.07
CA GLU A 68 -10.30 -24.05 -29.57
C GLU A 68 -9.00 -23.62 -30.26
N GLU A 69 -9.05 -22.55 -31.05
CA GLU A 69 -7.88 -21.93 -31.68
C GLU A 69 -6.83 -21.48 -30.64
N ILE A 70 -7.25 -20.73 -29.61
CA ILE A 70 -6.39 -20.28 -28.51
C ILE A 70 -5.78 -21.48 -27.75
N TYR A 71 -6.56 -22.53 -27.53
CA TYR A 71 -6.10 -23.74 -26.84
C TYR A 71 -5.03 -24.50 -27.64
N ILE A 72 -5.20 -24.60 -28.95
CA ILE A 72 -4.22 -25.26 -29.83
C ILE A 72 -2.92 -24.44 -29.92
N GLU A 73 -3.04 -23.12 -30.03
CA GLU A 73 -1.89 -22.21 -30.13
C GLU A 73 -1.05 -22.17 -28.85
N SER A 74 -1.70 -22.20 -27.68
CA SER A 74 -1.01 -22.23 -26.38
C SER A 74 -0.30 -23.55 -26.08
N ARG A 75 -0.67 -24.66 -26.72
CA ARG A 75 0.05 -25.95 -26.65
C ARG A 75 1.23 -26.07 -27.61
N ARG A 76 1.45 -25.09 -28.48
CA ARG A 76 2.59 -25.04 -29.41
C ARG A 76 3.82 -24.33 -28.85
N TYR A 77 3.72 -23.70 -27.68
CA TYR A 77 4.81 -23.08 -26.92
C TYR A 77 5.08 -23.85 -25.63
#